data_AF-A0A842J241-F1
#
_entry.id   AF-A0A842J241-F1
#
_cell.length_a   1.000
_cell.length_b   1.000
_cell.length_c   1.000
_cell.angle_alpha   90.00
_cell.angle_beta   90.00
_cell.angle_gamma   90.00
#
_symmetry.space_group_name_H-M   'P 1'
#
loop_
_entity.id
_entity.type
_entity.pdbx_description
1 polymer ?
#
loop_
_entity_poly.entity_id
_entity_poly.type
_entity_poly.pdbx_seq_one_letter_code
_entity_poly.pdbx_strand_id
1 'polypeptide(L)'
;MDNIKKVFRRGVITSVVILVYGILSSNQLIYIGMFIGSLLSLLGFYMICLDVKSSVMSSSPFKVGVIGYLKRYLIYGVFLGTATYFYGLPMLISGLIGLLNVKFNILLMTLFDNIRKLKIKYLN
;
A
#
# COMPACT_ATOMS: atom_id res chain seq x y z
N MET A 1 -11.67 -14.13 -2.92
CA MET A 1 -10.18 -14.04 -2.91
C MET A 1 -9.62 -13.39 -4.17
N ASP A 2 -10.31 -13.43 -5.31
CA ASP A 2 -9.75 -12.95 -6.59
C ASP A 2 -9.51 -11.44 -6.65
N ASN A 3 -10.39 -10.63 -6.06
CA ASN A 3 -10.18 -9.17 -5.96
C ASN A 3 -8.93 -8.83 -5.14
N ILE A 4 -8.67 -9.56 -4.06
CA ILE A 4 -7.47 -9.37 -3.21
C ILE A 4 -6.21 -9.70 -3.99
N LYS A 5 -6.19 -10.84 -4.71
CA LYS A 5 -5.08 -11.22 -5.60
C LYS A 5 -4.84 -10.17 -6.69
N LYS A 6 -5.92 -9.61 -7.25
CA LYS A 6 -5.86 -8.58 -8.29
C LYS A 6 -5.27 -7.26 -7.76
N VAL A 7 -5.67 -6.83 -6.57
CA VAL A 7 -5.09 -5.67 -5.87
C VAL A 7 -3.60 -5.89 -5.61
N PHE A 8 -3.23 -7.05 -5.07
CA PHE A 8 -1.84 -7.40 -4.78
C PHE A 8 -0.98 -7.40 -6.05
N ARG A 9 -1.43 -8.05 -7.12
CA ARG A 9 -0.72 -8.08 -8.41
C ARG A 9 -0.52 -6.69 -9.00
N ARG A 10 -1.54 -5.82 -8.95
CA ARG A 10 -1.44 -4.44 -9.43
C ARG A 10 -0.48 -3.61 -8.57
N GLY A 11 -0.53 -3.77 -7.25
CA GLY A 11 0.41 -3.12 -6.33
C GLY A 11 1.87 -3.54 -6.57
N VAL A 12 2.12 -4.83 -6.88
CA VAL A 12 3.45 -5.30 -7.27
C VAL A 12 3.90 -4.67 -8.60
N ILE A 13 3.01 -4.61 -9.59
CA ILE A 13 3.31 -3.97 -10.89
C ILE A 13 3.68 -2.50 -10.68
N THR A 14 2.92 -1.74 -9.88
CA THR A 14 3.25 -0.34 -9.61
C THR A 14 4.56 -0.19 -8.86
N SER A 15 4.89 -1.08 -7.91
CA SER A 15 6.20 -1.11 -7.26
C SER A 15 7.34 -1.34 -8.26
N VAL A 16 7.18 -2.28 -9.21
CA VAL A 16 8.18 -2.53 -10.26
C VAL A 16 8.33 -1.31 -11.16
N VAL A 17 7.24 -0.65 -11.53
CA VAL A 17 7.27 0.58 -12.33
C VAL A 17 8.06 1.67 -11.61
N ILE A 18 7.80 1.91 -10.31
CA ILE A 18 8.55 2.88 -9.50
C ILE A 18 10.05 2.55 -9.48
N LEU A 19 10.41 1.27 -9.38
CA LEU A 19 11.81 0.82 -9.40
C LEU A 19 12.48 1.10 -10.74
N VAL A 20 11.82 0.79 -11.86
CA VAL A 20 12.36 1.06 -13.21
C VAL A 20 12.58 2.56 -13.39
N TYR A 21 11.59 3.39 -13.07
CA TYR A 21 11.72 4.86 -13.14
C TYR A 21 12.83 5.39 -12.22
N GLY A 22 13.04 4.76 -11.06
CA GLY A 22 14.12 5.12 -10.14
C GLY A 22 15.51 4.89 -10.69
N ILE A 23 15.72 3.80 -11.43
CA ILE A 23 17.02 3.49 -12.07
C ILE A 23 17.35 4.51 -13.16
N LEU A 24 16.33 5.00 -13.87
CA LEU A 24 16.46 5.96 -14.97
C LEU A 24 16.62 7.42 -14.51
N SER A 25 16.38 7.75 -13.25
CA SER A 25 16.32 9.13 -12.76
C SER A 25 17.53 9.54 -11.92
N SER A 26 17.95 10.80 -12.03
CA SER A 26 19.05 11.37 -11.23
C SER A 26 18.75 11.48 -9.73
N ASN A 27 17.47 11.54 -9.33
CA ASN A 27 17.06 11.71 -7.93
C ASN A 27 16.81 10.37 -7.22
N GLN A 28 17.84 9.53 -7.14
CA GLN A 28 17.75 8.14 -6.65
C GLN A 28 17.11 8.03 -5.25
N LEU A 29 17.41 8.96 -4.33
CA LEU A 29 16.84 8.99 -2.97
C LEU A 29 15.31 9.01 -2.95
N ILE A 30 14.69 9.81 -3.81
CA ILE A 30 13.22 9.95 -3.89
C ILE A 30 12.59 8.63 -4.35
N TYR A 31 13.16 8.01 -5.39
CA TYR A 31 12.61 6.78 -5.92
C TYR A 31 12.87 5.58 -5.01
N ILE A 32 13.99 5.54 -4.29
CA ILE A 32 14.25 4.52 -3.27
C ILE A 32 13.25 4.65 -2.13
N GLY A 33 13.01 5.86 -1.62
CA GLY A 33 11.98 6.11 -0.60
C GLY A 33 10.60 5.64 -1.07
N MET A 34 10.20 6.03 -2.28
CA MET A 34 8.93 5.63 -2.88
C MET A 34 8.83 4.11 -3.09
N PHE A 35 9.90 3.46 -3.53
CA PHE A 35 9.94 2.01 -3.73
C PHE A 35 9.80 1.26 -2.40
N ILE A 36 10.59 1.61 -1.38
CA ILE A 36 10.53 0.97 -0.06
C ILE A 36 9.14 1.21 0.57
N GLY A 37 8.62 2.43 0.49
CA GLY A 37 7.26 2.75 0.94
C GLY A 37 6.21 1.89 0.23
N SER A 38 6.37 1.65 -1.08
CA SER A 38 5.46 0.80 -1.85
C SER A 38 5.49 -0.68 -1.43
N LEU A 39 6.68 -1.22 -1.11
CA LEU A 39 6.84 -2.57 -0.56
C LEU A 39 6.20 -2.67 0.82
N LEU A 40 6.38 -1.64 1.66
CA LEU A 40 5.80 -1.58 3.00
C LEU A 40 4.26 -1.48 2.93
N SER A 41 3.73 -0.79 1.91
CA SER A 41 2.29 -0.77 1.60
C SER A 41 1.75 -2.16 1.27
N LEU A 42 2.46 -2.92 0.43
CA LEU A 42 2.12 -4.30 0.07
C LEU A 42 2.17 -5.23 1.28
N LEU A 43 3.23 -5.11 2.10
CA LEU A 43 3.38 -5.89 3.32
C LEU A 43 2.26 -5.56 4.32
N GLY A 44 1.94 -4.29 4.49
CA GLY A 44 0.83 -3.85 5.34
C GLY A 44 -0.52 -4.39 4.87
N PHE A 45 -0.77 -4.40 3.57
CA PHE A 45 -1.98 -5.00 2.99
C PHE A 45 -2.03 -6.52 3.20
N TYR A 46 -0.89 -7.20 3.06
CA TYR A 46 -0.77 -8.62 3.34
C TYR A 46 -1.06 -8.92 4.83
N MET A 47 -0.52 -8.12 5.75
CA MET A 47 -0.82 -8.23 7.19
C MET A 47 -2.30 -8.02 7.48
N ILE A 48 -2.97 -7.07 6.81
CA ILE A 48 -4.43 -6.89 6.93
C ILE A 48 -5.16 -8.18 6.52
N CYS A 49 -4.76 -8.82 5.42
CA CYS A 49 -5.37 -10.07 4.99
C CYS A 49 -5.20 -11.20 6.02
N LEU A 50 -4.02 -11.29 6.64
CA LEU A 50 -3.75 -12.25 7.71
C LEU A 50 -4.56 -11.94 8.98
N ASP A 51 -4.67 -10.68 9.36
CA ASP A 51 -5.44 -10.25 10.53
C ASP A 51 -6.93 -10.51 10.35
N VAL A 52 -7.46 -10.31 9.14
CA VAL A 52 -8.86 -10.67 8.84
C VAL A 52 -9.06 -12.17 8.97
N LYS A 53 -8.13 -12.98 8.43
CA LYS A 53 -8.22 -14.45 8.53
C LYS A 53 -8.16 -14.92 9.99
N SER A 54 -7.26 -14.37 10.80
CA SER A 54 -7.10 -14.73 12.21
C SER A 54 -8.24 -14.21 13.07
N SER A 55 -8.82 -13.05 12.73
CA SER A 55 -9.98 -12.48 13.42
C SER A 55 -11.23 -13.35 13.27
N VAL A 56 -11.47 -13.92 12.08
CA VAL A 56 -12.58 -14.86 11.83
C VAL A 56 -12.45 -16.16 12.65
N MET A 57 -11.22 -16.57 12.94
CA MET A 57 -10.92 -17.81 13.70
C MET A 57 -10.77 -17.57 15.20
N SER A 58 -10.83 -16.33 15.67
CA SER A 58 -10.56 -15.97 17.07
C SER A 58 -11.84 -15.82 17.88
N SER A 59 -11.77 -16.20 19.16
CA SER A 59 -12.81 -15.90 20.16
C SER A 59 -12.88 -14.42 20.53
N SER A 60 -11.90 -13.60 20.16
CA SER A 60 -11.89 -12.15 20.41
C SER A 60 -11.42 -11.34 19.18
N PRO A 61 -12.28 -11.24 18.13
CA PRO A 61 -11.98 -10.56 16.87
C PRO A 61 -11.48 -9.11 17.04
N PHE A 62 -12.06 -8.37 18.00
CA PHE A 62 -11.68 -6.98 18.29
C PHE A 62 -10.22 -6.86 18.74
N LYS A 63 -9.79 -7.73 19.67
CA LYS A 63 -8.42 -7.72 20.20
C LYS A 63 -7.40 -8.01 19.10
N VAL A 64 -7.68 -8.97 18.23
CA VAL A 64 -6.84 -9.30 17.07
C VAL A 64 -6.71 -8.11 16.13
N GLY A 65 -7.83 -7.46 15.80
CA GLY A 65 -7.83 -6.28 14.94
C GLY A 65 -7.02 -5.11 15.50
N VAL A 66 -7.16 -4.80 16.80
CA VAL A 66 -6.43 -3.71 17.47
C VAL A 66 -4.92 -3.99 17.51
N ILE A 67 -4.51 -5.21 17.89
CA ILE A 67 -3.09 -5.60 17.93
C ILE A 67 -2.47 -5.56 16.53
N GLY A 68 -3.18 -6.07 15.52
CA GLY A 68 -2.73 -6.04 14.13
C GLY A 68 -2.56 -4.60 13.61
N TYR A 69 -3.49 -3.72 13.97
CA TYR A 69 -3.40 -2.29 13.65
C TYR A 69 -2.17 -1.63 14.28
N LEU A 70 -1.96 -1.82 15.59
CA LEU A 70 -0.79 -1.29 16.30
C LEU A 70 0.53 -1.77 15.69
N LYS A 71 0.64 -3.06 15.36
CA LYS A 71 1.85 -3.62 14.72
C LYS A 71 2.17 -2.93 13.40
N ARG A 72 1.17 -2.73 12.53
CA ARG A 72 1.39 -2.05 11.23
C ARG A 72 1.85 -0.61 11.41
N TYR A 73 1.22 0.14 12.31
CA TYR A 73 1.59 1.54 12.54
C TYR A 73 2.95 1.67 13.19
N LEU A 74 3.35 0.72 14.03
CA LEU A 74 4.72 0.67 14.57
C LEU A 74 5.72 0.45 13.43
N ILE A 75 5.48 -0.50 12.52
CA ILE A 75 6.34 -0.74 11.35
C ILE A 75 6.46 0.52 10.49
N TYR A 76 5.35 1.20 10.19
CA TYR A 76 5.37 2.45 9.42
C TYR A 76 6.09 3.58 10.16
N GLY A 77 5.88 3.70 11.47
CA GLY A 77 6.54 4.70 12.32
C GLY A 77 8.05 4.51 12.36
N VAL A 78 8.53 3.26 12.51
CA VAL A 78 9.96 2.95 12.47
C VAL A 78 10.56 3.27 11.10
N PHE A 79 9.87 2.90 10.02
CA PHE A 79 10.32 3.23 8.67
C PHE A 79 10.41 4.75 8.44
N LEU A 80 9.36 5.50 8.78
CA LEU A 80 9.35 6.95 8.60
C LEU A 80 10.36 7.65 9.52
N GLY A 81 10.50 7.19 10.76
CA GLY A 81 11.49 7.71 11.72
C GLY A 81 12.91 7.54 11.21
N THR A 82 13.26 6.33 10.76
CA THR A 82 14.59 6.04 10.20
C THR A 82 14.82 6.78 8.88
N ALA A 83 13.84 6.81 7.97
CA ALA A 83 13.94 7.56 6.72
C ALA A 83 14.22 9.05 6.95
N THR A 84 13.54 9.66 7.93
CA THR A 84 13.71 11.09 8.25
C THR A 84 15.06 11.36 8.89
N TYR A 85 15.48 10.51 9.84
CA TYR A 85 16.72 10.70 10.58
C TYR A 85 17.97 10.58 9.68
N PHE A 86 18.00 9.60 8.77
CA PHE A 86 19.17 9.33 7.94
C PHE A 86 19.17 10.09 6.60
N TYR A 87 18.01 10.30 5.99
CA TYR A 87 17.90 10.79 4.60
C TYR A 87 17.05 12.06 4.45
N GLY A 88 16.50 12.57 5.55
CA GLY A 88 15.76 13.83 5.59
C GLY A 88 14.37 13.79 4.93
N LEU A 89 13.83 15.00 4.70
CA LEU A 89 12.48 15.20 4.16
C LEU A 89 12.21 14.57 2.77
N PRO A 90 13.15 14.57 1.81
CA PRO A 90 12.89 14.00 0.49
C PRO A 90 12.53 12.50 0.54
N MET A 91 13.23 11.74 1.39
CA MET A 91 12.99 10.31 1.59
C MET A 91 11.69 10.08 2.38
N LEU A 92 11.38 10.92 3.36
CA LEU A 92 10.12 10.85 4.11
C LEU A 92 8.93 11.04 3.18
N ILE A 93 8.90 12.12 2.40
CA ILE A 93 7.74 12.49 1.56
C ILE A 93 7.54 11.42 0.49
N SER A 94 8.63 11.00 -0.16
CA SER A 94 8.56 9.94 -1.17
C SER A 94 8.15 8.59 -0.58
N GLY A 95 8.65 8.23 0.61
CA GLY A 95 8.22 7.06 1.36
C GLY A 95 6.73 7.07 1.72
N LEU A 96 6.20 8.22 2.15
CA LEU A 96 4.77 8.41 2.37
C LEU A 96 3.96 8.21 1.10
N ILE A 97 4.41 8.76 -0.04
CA ILE A 97 3.75 8.55 -1.34
C ILE A 97 3.76 7.06 -1.69
N GLY A 98 4.90 6.38 -1.50
CA GLY A 98 5.02 4.93 -1.68
C GLY A 98 4.03 4.14 -0.81
N LEU A 99 3.86 4.52 0.46
CA LEU A 99 2.92 3.88 1.39
C LEU A 99 1.46 3.94 0.91
N LEU A 100 1.10 4.93 0.09
CA LEU A 100 -0.23 5.06 -0.48
C LEU A 100 -0.48 4.14 -1.68
N ASN A 101 0.53 3.43 -2.19
CA ASN A 101 0.46 2.62 -3.42
C ASN A 101 -0.75 1.66 -3.45
N VAL A 102 -0.92 0.83 -2.41
CA VAL A 102 -2.02 -0.14 -2.39
C VAL A 102 -3.38 0.55 -2.24
N LYS A 103 -3.47 1.59 -1.41
CA LYS A 103 -4.71 2.36 -1.23
C LYS A 103 -5.15 3.03 -2.54
N PHE A 104 -4.20 3.58 -3.27
CA PHE A 104 -4.43 4.19 -4.57
C PHE A 104 -4.92 3.17 -5.60
N ASN A 105 -4.31 1.99 -5.65
CA ASN A 105 -4.76 0.89 -6.52
C ASN A 105 -6.20 0.44 -6.22
N ILE A 106 -6.57 0.32 -4.95
CA ILE A 106 -7.94 -0.02 -4.54
C ILE A 106 -8.91 1.09 -4.95
N LEU A 107 -8.55 2.35 -4.69
CA LEU A 107 -9.39 3.51 -5.03
C LEU A 107 -9.63 3.60 -6.55
N LEU A 108 -8.58 3.42 -7.35
CA LEU A 108 -8.70 3.36 -8.81
C LEU A 108 -9.63 2.24 -9.27
N MET A 109 -9.50 1.04 -8.72
CA MET A 109 -10.39 -0.08 -9.08
C MET A 109 -11.86 0.24 -8.82
N THR A 110 -12.16 0.76 -7.63
CA THR A 110 -13.52 1.15 -7.27
C THR A 110 -14.07 2.26 -8.16
N LEU A 111 -13.24 3.26 -8.50
CA LEU A 111 -13.61 4.33 -9.43
C LEU A 111 -13.93 3.78 -10.83
N PHE A 112 -13.07 2.93 -11.38
CA PHE A 112 -13.30 2.32 -12.69
C PHE A 112 -14.58 1.47 -12.72
N ASP A 113 -14.85 0.71 -11.66
CA ASP A 113 -16.06 -0.09 -11.56
C ASP A 113 -17.32 0.80 -11.46
N ASN A 114 -17.26 1.91 -10.72
CA ASN A 114 -18.36 2.87 -10.64
C ASN A 114 -18.62 3.58 -11.98
N ILE A 115 -17.57 4.03 -12.67
CA ILE A 115 -17.70 4.65 -14.01
C ILE A 115 -18.31 3.66 -15.00
N ARG A 116 -17.89 2.39 -14.95
CA ARG A 116 -18.45 1.34 -15.81
C ARG A 116 -19.94 1.12 -15.52
N LYS A 117 -20.35 1.08 -14.25
CA LYS A 117 -21.75 0.98 -13.86
C LYS A 117 -22.58 2.17 -14.34
N LEU A 118 -22.05 3.39 -14.23
CA LEU A 118 -22.72 4.60 -14.73
C LEU A 118 -22.89 4.56 -16.25
N LYS A 119 -21.85 4.14 -16.98
CA LYS A 119 -21.92 3.97 -18.45
C LYS A 119 -23.01 2.98 -18.84
N ILE A 120 -23.12 1.84 -18.16
CA ILE A 120 -24.16 0.83 -18.45
C ILE A 120 -25.55 1.36 -18.12
N LYS A 121 -25.69 2.22 -17.10
CA LYS A 121 -26.99 2.73 -16.64
C LYS A 121 -27.54 3.86 -17.51
N TYR A 122 -26.67 4.69 -18.11
CA TYR A 122 -27.07 5.91 -18.83
C TYR A 122 -26.73 5.91 -20.31
N LEU A 123 -25.89 4.97 -20.79
CA LEU A 123 -25.39 4.93 -22.16
C LEU A 123 -25.79 3.63 -22.90
N ASN A 124 -26.72 2.86 -22.34
CA ASN A 124 -27.34 1.67 -22.95
C ASN A 124 -28.86 1.80 -22.91
#